data_AF-A0AA48GZQ2-F1
#
_entry.id   AF-A0AA48GZQ2-F1
#
_cell.length_a   1.000
_cell.length_b   1.000
_cell.length_c   1.000
_cell.angle_alpha   90.00
_cell.angle_beta   90.00
_cell.angle_gamma   90.00
#
_symmetry.space_group_name_H-M   'P 1'
#
loop_
_entity.id
_entity.type
_entity.pdbx_description
1 polymer ?
#
loop_
_entity_poly.entity_id
_entity_poly.type
_entity_poly.pdbx_seq_one_letter_code
_entity_poly.pdbx_strand_id
1 'polypeptide(L)' 'MAETAAAPAAAEKQDVPKQVCQKCRNSYTLDAFNHGVEGQACVCRRCLVAMGYKV' A
#
# COMPACT_ATOMS: atom_id res chain seq x y z
N MET A 1 -10.95 -33.95 34.01
CA MET A 1 -10.90 -34.23 32.55
C MET A 1 -11.89 -33.28 31.90
N ALA A 2 -11.58 -32.36 30.99
CA ALA A 2 -10.36 -31.99 30.33
C ALA A 2 -10.46 -30.48 30.03
N GLU A 3 -9.45 -29.71 30.45
CA GLU A 3 -9.19 -28.38 29.91
C GLU A 3 -8.27 -28.55 28.70
N THR A 4 -8.78 -28.30 27.50
CA THR A 4 -7.96 -28.23 26.27
C THR A 4 -8.63 -27.22 25.35
N ALA A 5 -8.25 -25.95 25.40
CA ALA A 5 -7.07 -25.32 24.79
C ALA A 5 -7.44 -24.64 23.46
N ALA A 6 -7.40 -23.31 23.55
CA ALA A 6 -7.09 -22.32 22.53
C ALA A 6 -7.15 -22.76 21.06
N ALA A 7 -8.07 -22.12 20.33
CA ALA A 7 -7.95 -21.93 18.90
C ALA A 7 -6.56 -21.32 18.58
N PRO A 8 -5.73 -21.93 17.73
CA PRO A 8 -4.52 -21.28 17.27
C PRO A 8 -4.91 -20.09 16.39
N ALA A 9 -4.35 -18.94 16.75
CA ALA A 9 -4.55 -17.65 16.13
C ALA A 9 -4.59 -17.73 14.61
N ALA A 10 -5.63 -17.15 14.04
CA ALA A 10 -5.65 -16.77 12.64
C ALA A 10 -4.40 -15.93 12.39
N ALA A 11 -3.51 -16.42 11.52
CA ALA A 11 -2.37 -15.66 11.06
C ALA A 11 -2.88 -14.30 10.55
N GLU A 12 -2.66 -13.26 11.36
CA GLU A 12 -2.88 -11.87 11.01
C GLU A 12 -1.99 -11.56 9.81
N LYS A 13 -2.50 -11.83 8.61
CA LYS A 13 -1.96 -11.26 7.39
C LYS A 13 -2.15 -9.77 7.59
N GLN A 14 -1.08 -9.07 7.99
CA GLN A 14 -1.03 -7.62 7.94
C GLN A 14 -1.41 -7.22 6.52
N ASP A 15 -2.66 -6.82 6.34
CA ASP A 15 -3.16 -6.33 5.07
C ASP A 15 -2.55 -4.96 4.88
N VAL A 16 -1.32 -4.94 4.35
CA VAL A 16 -0.61 -3.70 4.08
C VAL A 16 -1.47 -2.96 3.07
N PRO A 17 -2.00 -1.78 3.40
CA PRO A 17 -2.92 -1.07 2.52
C PRO A 17 -2.21 -0.77 1.20
N LYS A 18 -2.86 -1.17 0.10
CA LYS A 18 -2.38 -0.99 -1.27
C LYS A 18 -3.36 -0.12 -2.04
N GLN A 19 -2.82 0.71 -2.92
CA GLN A 19 -3.58 1.57 -3.82
C GLN A 19 -3.08 1.37 -5.26
N VAL A 20 -4.00 1.48 -6.21
CA VAL A 20 -3.71 1.38 -7.65
C VAL A 20 -3.36 2.76 -8.20
N CYS A 21 -2.26 2.85 -8.93
CA CYS A 21 -1.88 4.09 -9.59
C CYS A 21 -2.74 4.34 -10.84
N GLN A 22 -3.35 5.52 -10.98
CA GLN A 22 -4.16 5.84 -12.15
C GLN A 22 -3.36 5.98 -13.47
N LYS A 23 -2.03 6.20 -13.38
CA LYS A 23 -1.17 6.37 -14.56
C LYS A 23 -0.68 5.04 -15.13
N CYS A 24 -0.09 4.19 -14.29
CA CYS A 24 0.48 2.90 -14.74
C CYS A 24 -0.41 1.70 -14.44
N ARG A 25 -1.55 1.90 -13.75
CA ARG A 25 -2.52 0.86 -13.34
C ARG A 25 -1.93 -0.28 -12.49
N ASN A 26 -0.73 -0.10 -11.96
CA ASN A 26 -0.11 -1.06 -11.06
C ASN A 26 -0.53 -0.83 -9.61
N SER A 27 -0.56 -1.90 -8.83
CA SER A 27 -0.83 -1.87 -7.38
C SER A 27 0.46 -1.62 -6.61
N TYR A 28 0.46 -0.61 -5.74
CA TYR A 28 1.57 -0.29 -4.85
C TYR A 28 1.08 -0.13 -3.42
N THR A 29 1.97 -0.21 -2.45
CA THR A 29 1.68 0.20 -1.08
C THR A 29 1.48 1.71 -1.01
N LEU A 30 0.79 2.20 0.04
CA LEU A 30 0.57 3.63 0.24
C LEU A 30 1.86 4.47 0.30
N ASP A 31 3.00 3.87 0.65
CA ASP A 31 4.32 4.50 0.62
C ASP A 31 4.65 5.09 -0.76
N ALA A 32 4.28 4.41 -1.84
CA ALA A 32 4.51 4.88 -3.20
C ALA A 32 3.68 6.12 -3.57
N PHE A 33 2.66 6.48 -2.79
CA PHE A 33 1.81 7.65 -2.98
C PHE A 33 2.10 8.76 -1.96
N ASN A 34 2.93 8.50 -0.95
CA ASN A 34 3.28 9.45 0.09
C ASN A 34 4.49 10.32 -0.30
N HIS A 35 4.44 10.90 -1.49
CA HIS A 35 5.52 11.72 -2.07
C HIS A 35 5.34 13.23 -1.84
N GLY A 36 4.29 13.65 -1.13
CA GLY A 36 4.09 15.07 -0.75
C GLY A 36 3.75 16.03 -1.91
N VAL A 37 3.29 15.52 -3.07
CA VAL A 37 2.86 16.37 -4.18
C VAL A 37 1.35 16.54 -4.13
N GLU A 38 0.90 17.77 -3.85
CA GLU A 38 -0.51 18.12 -3.83
C GLU A 38 -1.16 17.83 -5.20
N GLY A 39 -2.37 17.25 -5.16
CA GLY A 39 -3.13 16.87 -6.36
C GLY A 39 -2.68 15.59 -7.06
N GLN A 40 -1.58 14.95 -6.64
CA GLN A 40 -1.03 13.74 -7.28
C GLN A 40 -1.06 12.47 -6.41
N ALA A 41 -1.85 12.46 -5.33
CA ALA A 41 -2.00 11.31 -4.43
C ALA A 41 -2.53 10.03 -5.11
N CYS A 42 -3.05 10.13 -6.33
CA CYS A 42 -3.55 9.02 -7.15
C CYS A 42 -2.48 8.41 -8.07
N VAL A 43 -1.27 8.98 -8.09
CA VAL A 43 -0.18 8.61 -8.98
C VAL A 43 1.02 8.14 -8.15
N CYS A 44 1.61 7.01 -8.51
CA CYS A 44 2.78 6.53 -7.79
C CYS A 44 3.99 7.43 -8.05
N ARG A 45 4.89 7.52 -7.06
CA ARG A 45 6.15 8.27 -7.09
C ARG A 45 6.94 8.05 -8.38
N ARG A 46 6.98 6.80 -8.85
CA ARG A 46 7.70 6.41 -10.07
C ARG A 46 7.14 7.05 -11.34
N CYS A 47 5.80 7.15 -11.45
CA CYS A 47 5.16 7.86 -12.55
C CYS A 47 5.36 9.38 -12.44
N LEU A 48 5.45 9.91 -11.23
CA LEU A 48 5.73 11.33 -10.99
C LEU A 48 7.15 11.71 -11.40
N VAL A 49 8.15 10.91 -11.02
CA VAL A 49 9.54 11.08 -11.50
C VAL A 49 9.59 11.04 -13.04
N ALA A 50 8.89 10.08 -13.66
CA ALA A 50 8.82 9.98 -15.12
C ALA A 50 8.12 11.18 -15.78
N MET A 51 7.23 11.86 -15.07
CA MET A 51 6.60 13.11 -15.52
C MET A 51 7.45 14.36 -15.21
N GLY A 52 8.61 14.21 -14.56
CA GLY A 52 9.51 15.31 -14.23
C GLY A 52 9.25 15.99 -12.87
N TYR A 53 8.38 15.43 -12.03
CA TYR A 53 8.17 15.94 -10.67
C TYR A 53 9.35 15.54 -9.77
N LYS A 54 9.83 16.48 -8.94
CA LYS A 54 10.73 16.17 -7.83
C LYS A 54 9.89 15.69 -6.65
N VAL A 55 10.05 14.41 -6.32
CA VAL A 55 9.30 13.65 -5.30
C VAL A 55 10.22 12.90 -4.37
#